data_AF-A0A0K2RNP7-F1
#
_entry.id   AF-A0A0K2RNP7-F1
#
_cell.length_a   1.000
_cell.length_b   1.000
_cell.length_c   1.000
_cell.angle_alpha   90.00
_cell.angle_beta   90.00
_cell.angle_gamma   90.00
#
_symmetry.space_group_name_H-M   'P 1'
#
loop_
_entity.id
_entity.type
_entity.pdbx_description
1 polymer ?
#
loop_
_entity_poly.entity_id
_entity_poly.type
_entity_poly.pdbx_seq_one_letter_code
_entity_poly.pdbx_strand_id
1 'polypeptide(L)'
;MTDLISSAPALAAAATHPDPAFPRFHPRPAHGWINDPNGVSYINGRYHVFFQFNPESARHHRIQWGHVSSPDLVHWDEHPVALRPQDGGPDEFGCWTGVVTDDGGVPTAAYSGVRGDGGHSQVVISRGSADLVSWEQDGHIAASMPDDGLVTAVRDPFIFHFNGKRYAMQGAGLANGHAALLLYTVEDMSDWKYQGIWLTTENPVAAAQTPAEIWECPQLVVCRPTRRRPTGTTPGS
;
A
#
# COMPACT_ATOMS: atom_id res chain seq x y z
N MET A 1 -38.57 -0.70 -0.12
CA MET A 1 -38.25 0.73 -0.30
C MET A 1 -37.09 0.98 0.64
N THR A 2 -35.88 0.64 0.20
CA THR A 2 -34.67 0.73 1.02
C THR A 2 -34.12 2.11 0.77
N ASP A 3 -34.30 3.00 1.74
CA ASP A 3 -33.74 4.34 1.67
C ASP A 3 -32.23 4.23 1.45
N LEU A 4 -31.80 4.68 0.27
CA LEU A 4 -30.45 5.10 0.00
C LEU A 4 -30.15 6.21 1.01
N ILE A 5 -29.52 5.84 2.13
CA ILE A 5 -28.81 6.80 2.96
C ILE A 5 -27.72 7.37 2.07
N SER A 6 -28.04 8.49 1.42
CA SER A 6 -27.07 9.46 0.95
C SER A 6 -26.32 9.95 2.17
N SER A 7 -25.35 9.16 2.65
CA SER A 7 -24.47 9.52 3.73
C SER A 7 -23.65 10.71 3.25
N ALA A 8 -23.72 11.83 3.96
CA ALA A 8 -22.70 12.86 3.81
C ALA A 8 -21.32 12.22 3.86
N PRO A 9 -20.33 12.70 3.08
CA PRO A 9 -18.99 12.13 3.07
C PRO A 9 -18.48 11.95 4.51
N ALA A 10 -17.96 10.78 4.84
CA ALA A 10 -17.46 10.46 6.18
C ALA A 10 -16.37 11.48 6.63
N LEU A 11 -15.61 12.05 5.70
CA LEU A 11 -14.70 13.17 5.94
C LEU A 11 -15.40 14.42 6.50
N ALA A 12 -16.58 14.77 6.00
CA ALA A 12 -17.35 15.91 6.51
C ALA A 12 -17.91 15.64 7.91
N ALA A 13 -18.39 14.41 8.15
CA ALA A 13 -18.87 14.00 9.47
C ALA A 13 -17.73 13.94 10.51
N ALA A 14 -16.54 13.48 10.10
CA ALA A 14 -15.31 13.48 10.90
C ALA A 14 -14.93 14.88 11.41
N ALA A 15 -15.04 15.91 10.58
CA ALA A 15 -14.72 17.29 10.97
C ALA A 15 -15.64 17.84 12.08
N THR A 16 -16.85 17.29 12.20
CA THR A 16 -17.85 17.69 13.21
C THR A 16 -17.96 16.72 14.39
N HIS A 17 -17.06 15.75 14.51
CA HIS A 17 -17.14 14.71 15.53
C HIS A 17 -17.11 15.32 16.95
N PRO A 18 -18.01 14.89 17.87
CA PRO A 18 -18.16 15.53 19.19
C PRO A 18 -16.99 15.26 20.14
N ASP A 19 -16.24 14.17 19.92
CA ASP A 19 -15.05 13.83 20.71
C ASP A 19 -13.92 14.84 20.43
N PRO A 20 -13.44 15.59 21.44
CA PRO A 20 -12.36 16.56 21.27
C PRO A 20 -11.01 15.92 20.89
N ALA A 21 -10.81 14.63 21.16
CA ALA A 21 -9.61 13.89 20.75
C ALA A 21 -9.68 13.41 19.29
N PHE A 22 -10.83 13.54 18.63
CA PHE A 22 -10.99 13.12 17.24
C PHE A 22 -10.21 14.06 16.30
N PRO A 23 -9.25 13.55 15.49
CA PRO A 23 -8.45 14.40 14.60
C PRO A 23 -9.30 15.14 13.58
N ARG A 24 -9.11 16.47 13.51
CA ARG A 24 -9.85 17.36 12.58
C ARG A 24 -9.10 17.70 11.29
N PHE A 25 -7.78 17.57 11.31
CA PHE A 25 -6.89 17.95 10.19
C PHE A 25 -6.15 16.77 9.57
N HIS A 26 -6.45 15.54 10.01
CA HIS A 26 -5.92 14.32 9.41
C HIS A 26 -7.04 13.65 8.62
N PRO A 27 -6.85 13.36 7.32
CA PRO A 27 -7.88 12.72 6.52
C PRO A 27 -8.18 11.33 7.10
N ARG A 28 -9.44 11.09 7.46
CA ARG A 28 -9.92 9.81 7.98
C ARG A 28 -11.42 9.64 7.75
N PRO A 29 -11.91 8.40 7.68
CA PRO A 29 -13.34 8.13 7.78
C PRO A 29 -13.91 8.55 9.14
N ALA A 30 -15.20 8.89 9.16
CA ALA A 30 -15.98 9.21 10.38
C ALA A 30 -16.04 8.05 11.38
N HIS A 31 -16.01 6.81 10.90
CA HIS A 31 -16.16 5.61 11.70
C HIS A 31 -15.40 4.44 11.07
N GLY A 32 -15.36 3.32 11.78
CA GLY A 32 -14.64 2.12 11.35
C GLY A 32 -13.18 2.08 11.81
N TRP A 33 -12.45 1.09 11.32
CA TRP A 33 -11.05 0.85 11.60
C TRP A 33 -10.21 1.23 10.37
N ILE A 34 -9.12 1.96 10.58
CA ILE A 34 -8.12 2.22 9.55
C ILE A 34 -6.72 1.84 10.04
N ASN A 35 -5.83 1.50 9.11
CA ASN A 35 -4.41 1.34 9.37
C ASN A 35 -3.58 1.83 8.17
N ASP A 36 -2.82 0.94 7.54
CA ASP A 36 -1.73 1.27 6.64
C ASP A 36 -2.18 2.16 5.47
N PRO A 37 -1.42 3.22 5.15
CA PRO A 37 -1.62 3.96 3.91
C PRO A 37 -1.15 3.11 2.72
N ASN A 38 -1.94 3.09 1.65
CA ASN A 38 -1.72 2.31 0.45
C ASN A 38 -1.77 3.21 -0.79
N GLY A 39 -1.13 2.77 -1.88
CA GLY A 39 -1.26 3.42 -3.18
C GLY A 39 -1.01 4.93 -3.25
N VAL A 40 -0.21 5.48 -2.33
CA VAL A 40 0.05 6.92 -2.24
C VAL A 40 0.70 7.41 -3.54
N SER A 41 0.00 8.28 -4.26
CA SER A 41 0.38 8.66 -5.62
C SER A 41 -0.06 10.09 -5.96
N TYR A 42 0.58 10.70 -6.96
CA TYR A 42 0.15 11.97 -7.54
C TYR A 42 -0.19 11.75 -9.01
N ILE A 43 -1.48 11.68 -9.32
CA ILE A 43 -2.01 11.31 -10.64
C ILE A 43 -3.09 12.32 -11.03
N ASN A 44 -3.15 12.71 -12.31
CA ASN A 44 -4.14 13.64 -12.84
C ASN A 44 -4.30 14.95 -12.04
N GLY A 45 -3.18 15.47 -11.53
CA GLY A 45 -3.16 16.73 -10.77
C GLY A 45 -3.64 16.63 -9.33
N ARG A 46 -3.78 15.42 -8.78
CA ARG A 46 -4.25 15.18 -7.41
C ARG A 46 -3.37 14.18 -6.69
N TYR A 47 -3.21 14.40 -5.39
CA TYR A 47 -2.69 13.40 -4.46
C TYR A 47 -3.80 12.40 -4.16
N HIS A 48 -3.53 11.11 -4.30
CA HIS A 48 -4.42 10.03 -3.91
C HIS A 48 -3.78 9.25 -2.77
N VAL A 49 -4.57 8.93 -1.75
CA VAL A 49 -4.18 8.08 -0.64
C VAL A 49 -5.26 7.02 -0.48
N PHE A 50 -4.87 5.77 -0.68
CA PHE A 50 -5.68 4.62 -0.28
C PHE A 50 -5.26 4.19 1.12
N PHE A 51 -6.06 3.40 1.80
CA PHE A 51 -5.70 2.89 3.13
C PHE A 51 -6.51 1.65 3.47
N GLN A 52 -5.92 0.75 4.26
CA GLN A 52 -6.65 -0.36 4.83
C GLN A 52 -7.80 0.15 5.70
N PHE A 53 -9.00 -0.37 5.45
CA PHE A 53 -10.25 0.12 6.02
C PHE A 53 -11.22 -1.02 6.32
N ASN A 54 -11.81 -1.00 7.52
CA ASN A 54 -13.01 -1.75 7.83
C ASN A 54 -14.13 -0.77 8.23
N PRO A 55 -15.12 -0.51 7.36
CA PRO A 55 -16.22 0.40 7.67
C PRO A 55 -17.17 -0.14 8.74
N GLU A 56 -17.22 -1.46 8.95
CA GLU A 56 -18.26 -2.11 9.75
C GLU A 56 -17.90 -2.22 11.23
N SER A 57 -16.63 -2.06 11.59
CA SER A 57 -16.15 -2.29 12.95
C SER A 57 -14.89 -1.50 13.26
N ALA A 58 -14.66 -1.24 14.54
CA ALA A 58 -13.39 -0.73 15.06
C ALA A 58 -12.35 -1.84 15.27
N ARG A 59 -12.41 -2.92 14.48
CA ARG A 59 -11.48 -4.05 14.55
C ARG A 59 -11.03 -4.45 13.15
N HIS A 60 -9.79 -4.92 13.06
CA HIS A 60 -9.25 -5.48 11.84
C HIS A 60 -9.98 -6.77 11.44
N HIS A 61 -10.73 -6.74 10.33
CA HIS A 61 -11.41 -7.88 9.72
C HIS A 61 -11.87 -7.51 8.30
N ARG A 62 -11.75 -8.44 7.34
CA ARG A 62 -12.18 -8.25 5.93
C ARG A 62 -11.79 -6.88 5.37
N ILE A 63 -10.51 -6.59 5.46
CA ILE A 63 -9.95 -5.28 5.11
C ILE A 63 -10.26 -4.93 3.65
N GLN A 64 -10.71 -3.70 3.47
CA GLN A 64 -11.00 -3.03 2.20
C GLN A 64 -9.97 -1.91 1.99
N TRP A 65 -9.93 -1.32 0.80
CA TRP A 65 -9.19 -0.07 0.59
C TRP A 65 -10.13 1.12 0.57
N GLY A 66 -10.06 1.96 1.60
CA GLY A 66 -10.64 3.30 1.56
C GLY A 66 -9.83 4.21 0.62
N HIS A 67 -10.43 5.31 0.17
CA HIS A 67 -9.80 6.23 -0.79
C HIS A 67 -10.14 7.68 -0.50
N VAL A 68 -9.11 8.51 -0.42
CA VAL A 68 -9.22 9.96 -0.36
C VAL A 68 -8.27 10.59 -1.37
N SER A 69 -8.60 11.79 -1.84
CA SER A 69 -7.70 12.56 -2.71
C SER A 69 -7.68 14.03 -2.33
N SER A 70 -6.62 14.73 -2.71
CA SER A 70 -6.46 16.15 -2.43
C SER A 70 -5.74 16.87 -3.58
N PRO A 71 -6.14 18.10 -3.94
CA PRO A 71 -5.38 18.91 -4.87
C PRO A 71 -4.14 19.57 -4.23
N ASP A 72 -4.09 19.68 -2.89
CA ASP A 72 -3.13 20.55 -2.18
C ASP A 72 -2.59 19.99 -0.85
N LEU A 73 -2.91 18.72 -0.52
CA LEU A 73 -2.63 18.04 0.75
C LEU A 73 -3.30 18.65 1.99
N VAL A 74 -4.18 19.64 1.81
CA VAL A 74 -4.89 20.35 2.89
C VAL A 74 -6.38 20.03 2.83
N HIS A 75 -6.99 20.13 1.65
CA HIS A 75 -8.41 19.87 1.42
C HIS A 75 -8.58 18.49 0.82
N TRP A 76 -9.38 17.63 1.44
CA TRP A 76 -9.51 16.22 1.07
C TRP A 76 -10.94 15.88 0.63
N ASP A 77 -11.04 15.19 -0.49
CA ASP A 77 -12.26 14.62 -1.03
C ASP A 77 -12.26 13.11 -0.77
N GLU A 78 -13.36 12.59 -0.23
CA GLU A 78 -13.58 11.15 -0.06
C GLU A 78 -14.12 10.52 -1.35
N HIS A 79 -13.67 9.30 -1.63
CA HIS A 79 -14.13 8.50 -2.76
C HIS A 79 -14.78 7.20 -2.27
N PRO A 80 -15.54 6.50 -3.13
CA PRO A 80 -15.97 5.14 -2.86
C PRO A 80 -14.79 4.23 -2.46
N VAL A 81 -15.08 3.22 -1.63
CA VAL A 81 -14.13 2.13 -1.35
C VAL A 81 -13.61 1.55 -2.66
N ALA A 82 -12.29 1.51 -2.80
CA ALA A 82 -11.60 1.14 -4.01
C ALA A 82 -11.56 -0.39 -4.22
N LEU A 83 -11.13 -1.14 -3.21
CA LEU A 83 -11.00 -2.59 -3.25
C LEU A 83 -11.78 -3.24 -2.11
N ARG A 84 -12.46 -4.35 -2.40
CA ARG A 84 -13.20 -5.16 -1.43
C ARG A 84 -12.79 -6.64 -1.54
N PRO A 85 -12.70 -7.37 -0.41
CA PRO A 85 -12.53 -8.82 -0.43
C PRO A 85 -13.59 -9.49 -1.31
N GLN A 86 -13.17 -10.35 -2.23
CA GLN A 86 -14.08 -11.12 -3.08
C GLN A 86 -14.31 -12.50 -2.47
N ASP A 87 -15.57 -12.89 -2.24
CA ASP A 87 -15.89 -14.20 -1.66
C ASP A 87 -15.40 -15.33 -2.57
N GLY A 88 -14.63 -16.28 -2.02
CA GLY A 88 -13.98 -17.35 -2.78
C GLY A 88 -12.78 -16.91 -3.64
N GLY A 89 -12.44 -15.62 -3.63
CA GLY A 89 -11.29 -15.05 -4.32
C GLY A 89 -9.97 -15.19 -3.55
N PRO A 90 -8.85 -14.72 -4.13
CA PRO A 90 -7.55 -14.74 -3.47
C PRO A 90 -7.43 -13.75 -2.31
N ASP A 91 -8.39 -12.85 -2.12
CA ASP A 91 -8.39 -11.82 -1.09
C ASP A 91 -9.61 -11.90 -0.16
N GLU A 92 -10.29 -13.05 -0.12
CA GLU A 92 -11.56 -13.24 0.60
C GLU A 92 -11.49 -12.90 2.11
N PHE A 93 -10.31 -12.99 2.73
CA PHE A 93 -10.06 -12.59 4.12
C PHE A 93 -9.60 -11.14 4.28
N GLY A 94 -9.15 -10.49 3.20
CA GLY A 94 -8.72 -9.10 3.22
C GLY A 94 -7.87 -8.68 2.02
N CYS A 95 -8.10 -7.46 1.54
CA CYS A 95 -7.19 -6.72 0.66
C CYS A 95 -6.20 -5.94 1.54
N TRP A 96 -5.06 -6.53 1.88
CA TRP A 96 -4.03 -5.88 2.70
C TRP A 96 -3.20 -4.88 1.89
N THR A 97 -2.09 -4.44 2.47
CA THR A 97 -1.27 -3.33 1.95
C THR A 97 -0.73 -3.60 0.56
N GLY A 98 -0.54 -2.51 -0.18
CA GLY A 98 -0.04 -2.54 -1.54
C GLY A 98 0.19 -1.15 -2.12
N VAL A 99 0.47 -1.15 -3.42
CA VAL A 99 0.78 0.04 -4.22
C VAL A 99 -0.21 0.21 -5.37
N VAL A 100 -0.29 1.45 -5.86
CA VAL A 100 -0.93 1.81 -7.13
C VAL A 100 0.15 2.35 -8.04
N THR A 101 0.22 1.84 -9.26
CA THR A 101 1.17 2.27 -10.30
C THR A 101 0.43 2.48 -11.63
N ASP A 102 1.05 3.22 -12.53
CA ASP A 102 0.69 3.17 -13.95
C ASP A 102 1.26 1.90 -14.59
N ASP A 103 0.45 1.22 -15.38
CA ASP A 103 0.86 0.13 -16.25
C ASP A 103 0.39 0.38 -17.69
N GLY A 104 1.22 1.06 -18.47
CA GLY A 104 0.91 1.36 -19.87
C GLY A 104 -0.30 2.29 -20.04
N GLY A 105 -0.51 3.22 -19.11
CA GLY A 105 -1.66 4.12 -19.10
C GLY A 105 -2.88 3.58 -18.33
N VAL A 106 -2.80 2.39 -17.77
CA VAL A 106 -3.86 1.80 -16.92
C VAL A 106 -3.42 1.85 -15.46
N PRO A 107 -4.12 2.61 -14.59
CA PRO A 107 -3.91 2.53 -13.14
C PRO A 107 -4.06 1.09 -12.67
N THR A 108 -3.08 0.59 -11.93
CA THR A 108 -3.01 -0.81 -11.52
C THR A 108 -2.62 -0.87 -10.05
N ALA A 109 -3.44 -1.53 -9.24
CA ALA A 109 -3.15 -1.83 -7.86
C ALA A 109 -2.49 -3.22 -7.78
N ALA A 110 -1.40 -3.31 -7.04
CA ALA A 110 -0.79 -4.58 -6.64
C ALA A 110 -0.77 -4.63 -5.12
N TYR A 111 -1.43 -5.63 -4.53
CA TYR A 111 -1.67 -5.69 -3.10
C TYR A 111 -1.58 -7.10 -2.55
N SER A 112 -1.40 -7.21 -1.24
CA SER A 112 -1.46 -8.48 -0.53
C SER A 112 -2.91 -8.97 -0.42
N GLY A 113 -3.30 -9.91 -1.26
CA GLY A 113 -4.56 -10.64 -1.11
C GLY A 113 -4.40 -11.78 -0.10
N VAL A 114 -5.24 -11.77 0.93
CA VAL A 114 -5.26 -12.80 1.97
C VAL A 114 -6.46 -13.71 1.79
N ARG A 115 -6.19 -15.00 1.65
CA ARG A 115 -7.23 -16.02 1.41
C ARG A 115 -7.67 -16.76 2.68
N GLY A 116 -6.90 -16.71 3.76
CA GLY A 116 -7.18 -17.45 4.98
C GLY A 116 -6.61 -16.79 6.22
N ASP A 117 -6.88 -17.40 7.38
CA ASP A 117 -6.47 -16.92 8.70
C ASP A 117 -4.99 -17.19 9.02
N GLY A 118 -4.30 -18.01 8.22
CA GLY A 118 -2.87 -18.33 8.39
C GLY A 118 -1.90 -17.17 8.13
N GLY A 119 -2.38 -15.98 7.74
CA GLY A 119 -1.53 -14.79 7.55
C GLY A 119 -0.61 -14.83 6.33
N HIS A 120 -0.76 -15.84 5.46
CA HIS A 120 -0.10 -15.87 4.15
C HIS A 120 -0.86 -14.98 3.17
N SER A 121 -0.12 -14.26 2.33
CA SER A 121 -0.69 -13.45 1.26
C SER A 121 -0.08 -13.80 -0.10
N GLN A 122 -0.80 -13.45 -1.15
CA GLN A 122 -0.31 -13.42 -2.53
C GLN A 122 -0.40 -11.99 -3.07
N VAL A 123 0.37 -11.69 -4.11
CA VAL A 123 0.21 -10.44 -4.86
C VAL A 123 -0.99 -10.58 -5.79
N VAL A 124 -2.03 -9.79 -5.54
CA VAL A 124 -3.24 -9.70 -6.37
C VAL A 124 -3.22 -8.39 -7.14
N ILE A 125 -3.72 -8.43 -8.37
CA ILE A 125 -3.79 -7.29 -9.29
C ILE A 125 -5.24 -6.84 -9.47
N SER A 126 -5.45 -5.52 -9.42
CA SER A 126 -6.73 -4.89 -9.78
C SER A 126 -6.48 -3.71 -10.72
N ARG A 127 -7.35 -3.51 -11.71
CA ARG A 127 -7.20 -2.47 -12.74
C ARG A 127 -8.18 -1.33 -12.51
N GLY A 128 -7.68 -0.11 -12.44
CA GLY A 128 -8.44 1.09 -12.12
C GLY A 128 -8.87 1.89 -13.35
N SER A 129 -9.94 2.65 -13.22
CA SER A 129 -10.28 3.73 -14.16
C SER A 129 -9.24 4.84 -14.10
N ALA A 130 -9.17 5.66 -15.16
CA ALA A 130 -8.21 6.75 -15.27
C ALA A 130 -8.28 7.75 -14.11
N ASP A 131 -9.44 7.95 -13.48
CA ASP A 131 -9.65 8.82 -12.31
C ASP A 131 -9.38 8.12 -10.96
N LEU A 132 -9.03 6.84 -10.98
CA LEU A 132 -8.75 5.97 -9.83
C LEU A 132 -9.96 5.72 -8.91
N VAL A 133 -11.18 5.99 -9.37
CA VAL A 133 -12.41 5.87 -8.56
C VAL A 133 -13.05 4.49 -8.67
N SER A 134 -12.90 3.80 -9.81
CA SER A 134 -13.47 2.47 -10.03
C SER A 134 -12.37 1.44 -10.32
N TRP A 135 -12.57 0.21 -9.87
CA TRP A 135 -11.58 -0.86 -9.95
C TRP A 135 -12.23 -2.17 -10.39
N GLU A 136 -11.61 -2.83 -11.36
CA GLU A 136 -11.89 -4.19 -11.78
C GLU A 136 -11.05 -5.15 -10.92
N GLN A 137 -11.73 -6.02 -10.16
CA GLN A 137 -11.14 -7.05 -9.31
C GLN A 137 -11.46 -8.43 -9.89
N ASP A 138 -10.65 -8.88 -10.85
CA ASP A 138 -10.78 -10.20 -11.49
C ASP A 138 -10.16 -11.35 -10.67
N GLY A 139 -9.49 -11.02 -9.56
CA GLY A 139 -8.82 -11.98 -8.69
C GLY A 139 -7.50 -12.50 -9.26
N HIS A 140 -6.89 -11.79 -10.21
CA HIS A 140 -5.63 -12.22 -10.82
C HIS A 140 -4.47 -12.21 -9.83
N ILE A 141 -3.78 -13.35 -9.70
CA ILE A 141 -2.60 -13.50 -8.83
C ILE A 141 -1.33 -13.31 -9.66
N ALA A 142 -0.56 -12.27 -9.36
CA ALA A 142 0.72 -12.02 -10.03
C ALA A 142 1.90 -12.77 -9.41
N ALA A 143 1.86 -13.03 -8.10
CA ALA A 143 2.82 -13.88 -7.40
C ALA A 143 2.16 -14.56 -6.20
N SER A 144 2.31 -15.87 -6.12
CA SER A 144 1.98 -16.65 -4.93
C SER A 144 3.10 -16.57 -3.89
N MET A 145 2.87 -17.16 -2.71
CA MET A 145 3.96 -17.49 -1.78
C MET A 145 5.12 -18.15 -2.55
N PRO A 146 6.36 -17.67 -2.38
CA PRO A 146 7.52 -18.29 -3.03
C PRO A 146 7.68 -19.76 -2.63
N ASP A 147 8.13 -20.58 -3.57
CA ASP A 147 8.59 -21.96 -3.31
C ASP A 147 10.01 -21.93 -2.71
N ASP A 148 10.10 -21.35 -1.51
CA ASP A 148 11.33 -21.18 -0.73
C ASP A 148 11.04 -21.62 0.70
N GLY A 149 11.62 -22.75 1.11
CA GLY A 149 11.35 -23.37 2.41
C GLY A 149 11.76 -22.54 3.62
N LEU A 150 12.50 -21.44 3.43
CA LEU A 150 12.80 -20.50 4.50
C LEU A 150 11.69 -19.47 4.71
N VAL A 151 10.90 -19.14 3.69
CA VAL A 151 9.91 -18.05 3.74
C VAL A 151 8.62 -18.55 4.39
N THR A 152 8.25 -17.98 5.53
CA THR A 152 7.05 -18.39 6.29
C THR A 152 5.89 -17.40 6.13
N ALA A 153 6.18 -16.15 5.79
CA ALA A 153 5.17 -15.14 5.50
C ALA A 153 5.71 -14.14 4.48
N VAL A 154 4.83 -13.62 3.62
CA VAL A 154 5.14 -12.55 2.66
C VAL A 154 3.96 -11.60 2.59
N ARG A 155 4.22 -10.29 2.51
CA ARG A 155 3.20 -9.27 2.27
C ARG A 155 3.78 -7.93 1.82
N ASP A 156 2.87 -7.00 1.51
CA ASP A 156 3.11 -5.58 1.31
C ASP A 156 4.01 -5.30 0.10
N PRO A 157 3.54 -5.61 -1.13
CA PRO A 157 4.29 -5.36 -2.34
C PRO A 157 4.59 -3.87 -2.53
N PHE A 158 5.83 -3.57 -2.93
CA PHE A 158 6.26 -2.26 -3.37
C PHE A 158 7.01 -2.34 -4.69
N ILE A 159 6.55 -1.58 -5.69
CA ILE A 159 7.12 -1.58 -7.05
C ILE A 159 8.08 -0.41 -7.19
N PHE A 160 9.23 -0.66 -7.83
CA PHE A 160 10.21 0.37 -8.12
C PHE A 160 10.90 0.13 -9.47
N HIS A 161 11.50 1.17 -10.02
CA HIS A 161 12.25 1.10 -11.28
C HIS A 161 13.74 1.32 -11.03
N PHE A 162 14.56 0.47 -11.64
CA PHE A 162 16.02 0.57 -11.55
C PHE A 162 16.64 0.18 -12.89
N ASN A 163 17.57 1.01 -13.40
CA ASN A 163 18.25 0.81 -14.69
C ASN A 163 17.31 0.46 -15.87
N GLY A 164 16.17 1.14 -15.95
CA GLY A 164 15.20 0.96 -17.02
C GLY A 164 14.34 -0.31 -16.91
N LYS A 165 14.45 -1.07 -15.82
CA LYS A 165 13.62 -2.24 -15.54
C LYS A 165 12.74 -2.01 -14.32
N ARG A 166 11.59 -2.69 -14.29
CA ARG A 166 10.66 -2.69 -13.16
C ARG A 166 10.93 -3.91 -12.27
N TYR A 167 10.96 -3.64 -10.98
CA TYR A 167 11.14 -4.62 -9.91
C TYR A 167 10.03 -4.43 -8.89
N ALA A 168 9.86 -5.43 -8.05
CA ALA A 168 9.08 -5.29 -6.84
C ALA A 168 9.81 -5.94 -5.67
N MET A 169 9.45 -5.52 -4.47
CA MET A 169 9.86 -6.17 -3.24
C MET A 169 8.66 -6.42 -2.34
N GLN A 170 8.77 -7.43 -1.48
CA GLN A 170 7.81 -7.70 -0.42
C GLN A 170 8.55 -7.91 0.89
N GLY A 171 7.89 -7.54 1.98
CA GLY A 171 8.32 -7.86 3.33
C GLY A 171 8.04 -9.33 3.62
N ALA A 172 8.96 -9.99 4.32
CA ALA A 172 8.83 -11.40 4.65
C ALA A 172 9.38 -11.73 6.03
N GLY A 173 8.89 -12.84 6.58
CA GLY A 173 9.44 -13.51 7.75
C GLY A 173 10.03 -14.86 7.36
N LEU A 174 11.11 -15.24 8.04
CA LEU A 174 11.83 -16.48 7.78
C LEU A 174 11.68 -17.48 8.94
N ALA A 175 11.79 -18.77 8.63
CA ALA A 175 11.67 -19.87 9.59
C ALA A 175 12.75 -19.84 10.70
N ASN A 176 13.87 -19.15 10.46
CA ASN A 176 14.94 -18.96 11.43
C ASN A 176 14.74 -17.73 12.33
N GLY A 177 13.58 -17.07 12.28
CA GLY A 177 13.25 -15.91 13.13
C GLY A 177 13.79 -14.58 12.61
N HIS A 178 14.27 -14.52 11.36
CA HIS A 178 14.77 -13.30 10.74
C HIS A 178 13.73 -12.68 9.79
N ALA A 179 13.60 -11.35 9.83
CA ALA A 179 12.91 -10.60 8.77
C ALA A 179 13.73 -10.60 7.47
N ALA A 180 13.02 -10.50 6.35
CA ALA A 180 13.59 -10.44 5.02
C ALA A 180 12.85 -9.44 4.11
N LEU A 181 13.57 -8.95 3.10
CA LEU A 181 12.99 -8.37 1.90
C LEU A 181 13.20 -9.37 0.75
N LEU A 182 12.12 -9.71 0.08
CA LEU A 182 12.14 -10.53 -1.13
C LEU A 182 12.21 -9.63 -2.36
N LEU A 183 12.89 -10.08 -3.42
CA LEU A 183 12.98 -9.33 -4.68
C LEU A 183 12.29 -10.09 -5.81
N TYR A 184 11.62 -9.33 -6.68
CA TYR A 184 10.94 -9.81 -7.87
C TYR A 184 11.33 -8.95 -9.08
N THR A 185 11.48 -9.59 -10.25
CA THR A 185 11.43 -8.88 -11.53
C THR A 185 10.00 -8.82 -12.03
N VAL A 186 9.59 -7.68 -12.60
CA VAL A 186 8.23 -7.44 -13.08
C VAL A 186 8.27 -7.00 -14.54
N GLU A 187 8.35 -7.95 -15.46
CA GLU A 187 8.25 -7.66 -16.90
C GLU A 187 6.78 -7.49 -17.33
N ASP A 188 5.88 -8.26 -16.72
CA ASP A 188 4.42 -8.16 -16.83
C ASP A 188 3.86 -7.95 -15.40
N MET A 189 2.95 -6.99 -15.23
CA MET A 189 2.28 -6.76 -13.94
C MET A 189 1.50 -7.97 -13.46
N SER A 190 1.09 -8.85 -14.37
CA SER A 190 0.30 -10.03 -14.12
C SER A 190 1.16 -11.27 -13.81
N ASP A 191 2.49 -11.20 -13.91
CA ASP A 191 3.37 -12.37 -13.70
C ASP A 191 4.75 -11.96 -13.16
N TRP A 192 4.87 -11.95 -11.83
CA TRP A 192 6.08 -11.54 -11.14
C TRP A 192 7.02 -12.72 -10.93
N LYS A 193 8.31 -12.55 -11.21
CA LYS A 193 9.31 -13.63 -11.04
C LYS A 193 10.15 -13.39 -9.80
N TYR A 194 9.98 -14.26 -8.80
CA TYR A 194 10.79 -14.28 -7.59
C TYR A 194 12.28 -14.48 -7.92
N GLN A 195 13.12 -13.60 -7.36
CA GLN A 195 14.57 -13.60 -7.56
C GLN A 195 15.35 -14.07 -6.32
N GLY A 196 14.67 -14.31 -5.20
CA GLY A 196 15.29 -14.69 -3.94
C GLY A 196 15.15 -13.64 -2.83
N ILE A 197 15.73 -13.98 -1.68
CA ILE A 197 15.89 -13.08 -0.54
C ILE A 197 16.96 -12.04 -0.86
N TRP A 198 16.59 -10.76 -0.80
CA TRP A 198 17.48 -9.65 -1.15
C TRP A 198 18.23 -9.08 0.06
N LEU A 199 17.54 -8.93 1.19
CA LEU A 199 18.10 -8.40 2.43
C LEU A 199 17.47 -9.13 3.62
N THR A 200 18.25 -9.42 4.66
CA THR A 200 17.75 -10.01 5.91
C THR A 200 18.30 -9.26 7.12
N THR A 201 17.70 -9.51 8.29
CA THR A 201 18.27 -9.07 9.58
C THR A 201 19.53 -9.83 10.00
N GLU A 202 20.07 -10.74 9.19
CA GLU A 202 21.43 -11.27 9.38
C GLU A 202 22.50 -10.26 8.92
N ASN A 203 22.12 -9.30 8.07
CA ASN A 203 22.99 -8.18 7.74
C ASN A 203 23.25 -7.33 8.99
N PRO A 204 24.52 -7.03 9.36
CA PRO A 204 24.83 -6.34 10.61
C PRO A 204 24.19 -4.95 10.76
N VAL A 205 24.02 -4.22 9.66
CA VAL A 205 23.37 -2.90 9.68
C VAL A 205 21.88 -3.06 9.90
N ALA A 206 21.24 -3.97 9.16
CA ALA A 206 19.81 -4.24 9.32
C ALA A 206 19.46 -4.80 10.71
N ALA A 207 20.30 -5.69 11.26
CA ALA A 207 20.17 -6.21 12.61
C ALA A 207 20.17 -5.11 13.67
N ALA A 208 21.04 -4.11 13.51
CA ALA A 208 21.20 -3.02 14.47
C ALA A 208 20.10 -1.95 14.34
N GLN A 209 19.63 -1.67 13.13
CA GLN A 209 18.71 -0.56 12.87
C GLN A 209 17.24 -0.99 12.89
N THR A 210 16.94 -2.21 12.44
CA THR A 210 15.58 -2.69 12.22
C THR A 210 15.43 -4.17 12.64
N PRO A 211 15.76 -4.55 13.89
CA PRO A 211 15.60 -5.93 14.36
C PRO A 211 14.12 -6.32 14.34
N ALA A 212 13.80 -7.42 13.66
CA ALA A 212 12.44 -7.95 13.55
C ALA A 212 12.45 -9.40 13.06
N GLU A 213 11.34 -10.09 13.31
CA GLU A 213 11.02 -11.40 12.72
C GLU A 213 10.33 -11.26 11.35
N ILE A 214 9.72 -10.09 11.10
CA ILE A 214 9.13 -9.73 9.81
C ILE A 214 9.24 -8.22 9.59
N TRP A 215 9.51 -7.81 8.35
CA TRP A 215 9.38 -6.43 7.92
C TRP A 215 8.07 -6.26 7.16
N GLU A 216 7.35 -5.19 7.48
CA GLU A 216 6.07 -4.81 6.85
C GLU A 216 6.24 -3.49 6.12
N CYS A 217 5.38 -3.27 5.12
CA CYS A 217 5.30 -2.03 4.35
C CYS A 217 6.67 -1.52 3.83
N PRO A 218 7.53 -2.37 3.21
CA PRO A 218 8.82 -1.91 2.75
C PRO A 218 8.67 -0.88 1.64
N GLN A 219 9.51 0.16 1.65
CA GLN A 219 9.55 1.16 0.58
C GLN A 219 11.00 1.49 0.22
N LEU A 220 11.23 1.72 -1.07
CA LEU A 220 12.54 2.13 -1.59
C LEU A 220 12.41 3.50 -2.26
N VAL A 221 13.07 4.49 -1.67
CA VAL A 221 13.07 5.87 -2.18
C VAL A 221 14.48 6.31 -2.51
N VAL A 222 14.65 6.93 -3.67
CA VAL A 222 15.94 7.50 -4.08
C VAL A 222 16.06 8.91 -3.52
N CYS A 223 16.84 9.06 -2.45
CA CYS A 223 17.18 10.36 -1.90
C CYS A 223 18.26 11.02 -2.76
N ARG A 224 17.89 12.00 -3.58
CA ARG A 224 18.87 12.85 -4.27
C ARG A 224 19.41 13.87 -3.27
N PRO A 225 20.75 14.05 -3.15
CA PRO A 225 21.30 15.12 -2.34
C PRO A 225 20.76 16.46 -2.82
N THR A 226 20.19 17.26 -1.91
CA THR A 226 19.88 18.65 -2.22
C THR A 226 21.17 19.36 -2.57
N ARG A 227 21.23 20.03 -3.73
CA ARG A 227 22.36 20.91 -4.05
C ARG A 227 22.50 21.90 -2.90
N ARG A 228 23.60 21.83 -2.14
CA ARG A 228 23.96 22.90 -1.20
C ARG A 228 23.96 24.20 -2.00
N ARG A 229 23.23 25.21 -1.53
CA ARG A 229 23.35 26.59 -2.05
C ARG A 229 24.85 26.92 -2.07
N PRO A 230 25.39 27.49 -3.16
CA PRO A 230 26.75 28.02 -3.13
C PRO A 230 26.81 29.01 -1.97
N THR A 231 27.68 28.75 -0.99
CA THR A 231 28.03 29.77 0.00
C THR A 231 28.66 30.90 -0.80
N GLY A 232 28.01 32.06 -0.78
CA GLY A 232 28.44 33.24 -1.54
C GLY A 232 29.92 33.50 -1.31
N THR A 233 30.64 33.70 -2.41
CA THR A 233 31.97 34.30 -2.41
C THR A 233 31.89 35.65 -1.70
N THR A 234 32.63 35.79 -0.60
CA THR A 234 32.93 37.10 0.00
C THR A 234 33.61 37.95 -1.07
N PRO A 235 33.11 39.14 -1.42
CA PRO A 235 33.89 40.08 -2.22
C PRO A 235 35.01 40.59 -1.33
N GLY A 236 36.25 40.31 -1.70
CA GLY A 236 37.41 40.96 -1.13
C GLY A 236 37.49 42.40 -1.64
N SER A 237 37.55 43.35 -0.70
CA SER A 237 38.42 44.55 -0.69
C SER A 237 38.20 45.30 0.60
#